data_AF-X1JAA9-F1
#
_entry.id   AF-X1JAA9-F1
#
_cell.length_a   1.000
_cell.length_b   1.000
_cell.length_c   1.000
_cell.angle_alpha   90.00
_cell.angle_beta   90.00
_cell.angle_gamma   90.00
#
_symmetry.space_group_name_H-M   'P 1'
#
loop_
_entity.id
_entity.type
_entity.pdbx_description
1 polymer ?
#
loop_
_entity_poly.entity_id
_entity_poly.type
_entity_poly.pdbx_seq_one_letter_code
_entity_poly.pdbx_strand_id
1 'polypeptide(L)' 'MNKFIWLPRFKRNYKKLTPQSQKRINQALLQMEIDLKYPSLEVKKLKGADSIWEARASKSLRI' A
#
# COMPACT_ATOMS: atom_id res chain seq x y z
N MET A 1 12.79 -0.49 3.56
CA MET A 1 11.71 -1.41 4.03
C MET A 1 11.75 -1.79 5.52
N ASN A 2 12.59 -1.16 6.38
CA ASN A 2 12.49 -1.32 7.84
C ASN A 2 11.49 -0.35 8.51
N LYS A 3 10.83 0.53 7.73
CA LYS A 3 9.88 1.52 8.26
C LYS A 3 8.43 1.03 8.40
N PHE A 4 8.13 -0.23 8.03
CA PHE A 4 6.76 -0.76 8.03
C PHE A 4 6.58 -1.91 9.02
N ILE A 5 5.47 -1.86 9.76
CA ILE A 5 4.97 -3.00 10.54
C ILE A 5 3.96 -3.76 9.69
N TRP A 6 4.28 -5.02 9.39
CA TRP A 6 3.47 -5.85 8.50
C TRP A 6 2.47 -6.72 9.26
N LEU A 7 1.18 -6.44 9.08
CA LEU A 7 0.13 -7.30 9.62
C LEU A 7 0.18 -8.70 8.99
N PRO A 8 -0.10 -9.78 9.75
CA PRO A 8 -0.12 -11.15 9.21
C PRO A 8 -1.05 -11.31 8.00
N ARG A 9 -2.21 -10.63 8.01
CA ARG A 9 -3.16 -10.64 6.89
C ARG A 9 -2.56 -10.02 5.63
N PHE A 10 -1.80 -8.93 5.76
CA PHE A 10 -1.10 -8.31 4.65
C PHE A 10 -0.10 -9.29 4.03
N LYS A 11 0.76 -9.93 4.85
CA LYS A 11 1.73 -10.92 4.36
C LYS A 11 1.07 -12.07 3.60
N ARG A 12 -0.04 -12.61 4.12
CA ARG A 12 -0.80 -13.69 3.46
C ARG A 12 -1.40 -13.24 2.13
N ASN A 13 -2.01 -12.06 2.08
CA ASN A 13 -2.63 -11.55 0.85
C ASN A 13 -1.57 -11.18 -0.20
N TYR A 14 -0.49 -10.53 0.21
CA TYR A 14 0.62 -10.16 -0.67
C TYR A 14 1.22 -11.38 -1.38
N LYS A 15 1.44 -12.49 -0.65
CA LYS A 15 1.96 -13.74 -1.22
C LYS A 15 1.06 -14.35 -2.31
N LYS A 16 -0.24 -14.06 -2.30
CA LYS A 16 -1.21 -14.55 -3.29
C LYS A 16 -1.29 -13.67 -4.54
N LEU A 17 -0.68 -12.49 -4.52
CA LEU A 17 -0.68 -11.58 -5.67
C LEU A 17 0.23 -12.11 -6.79
N THR A 18 -0.13 -11.78 -8.03
CA THR A 18 0.75 -12.00 -9.18
C THR A 18 2.06 -11.22 -9.04
N PRO A 19 3.16 -11.65 -9.68
CA PRO A 19 4.43 -10.93 -9.63
C PRO A 19 4.31 -9.46 -10.05
N GLN A 20 3.45 -9.16 -11.02
CA GLN A 20 3.20 -7.80 -11.47
C GLN A 20 2.51 -6.94 -10.39
N SER A 21 1.51 -7.49 -9.70
CA SER A 21 0.84 -6.81 -8.59
C SER A 21 1.78 -6.61 -7.40
N GLN A 22 2.60 -7.60 -7.07
CA GLN A 22 3.65 -7.48 -6.06
C GLN A 22 4.63 -6.35 -6.39
N LYS A 23 5.09 -6.25 -7.65
CA LYS A 23 5.96 -5.16 -8.11
C LYS A 23 5.31 -3.79 -7.91
N ARG A 24 4.02 -3.64 -8.23
CA ARG A 24 3.27 -2.38 -8.05
C ARG A 24 3.16 -2.00 -6.56
N ILE A 25 2.85 -2.98 -5.70
CA ILE A 25 2.83 -2.79 -4.24
C ILE A 25 4.19 -2.30 -3.74
N ASN A 26 5.28 -2.97 -4.14
CA ASN A 26 6.62 -2.59 -3.69
C ASN A 26 7.00 -1.17 -4.13
N GLN A 27 6.61 -0.76 -5.34
CA GLN A 27 6.81 0.63 -5.80
C GLN A 27 6.02 1.63 -4.97
N ALA A 28 4.76 1.35 -4.65
CA ALA A 28 3.96 2.21 -3.78
C ALA A 28 4.56 2.30 -2.37
N LEU A 29 5.04 1.18 -1.82
CA LEU A 29 5.69 1.15 -0.50
C LEU A 29 6.99 1.97 -0.48
N LEU A 30 7.80 1.91 -1.55
CA LEU A 30 8.99 2.76 -1.67
C LEU A 30 8.62 4.25 -1.71
N GLN A 31 7.58 4.61 -2.47
CA GLN A 31 7.07 5.98 -2.49
C GLN A 31 6.60 6.42 -1.09
N MET A 32 5.82 5.59 -0.40
CA MET A 32 5.37 5.86 0.97
C MET A 32 6.52 5.99 1.97
N GLU A 33 7.61 5.26 1.78
CA GLU A 33 8.81 5.34 2.64
C GLU A 33 9.55 6.69 2.50
N ILE A 34 9.37 7.35 1.35
CA ILE A 34 9.97 8.64 0.99
C ILE A 34 9.01 9.80 1.34
N ASP A 35 7.77 9.78 0.84
CA ASP A 35 6.75 10.81 1.06
C ASP A 35 5.33 10.25 0.85
N LEU A 36 4.41 10.46 1.78
CA LEU A 36 3.00 10.03 1.59
C LEU A 36 2.24 10.91 0.58
N LYS A 37 2.77 12.07 0.19
CA LYS A 37 2.14 13.02 -0.73
C LYS A 37 2.41 12.75 -2.21
N TYR A 38 3.09 11.65 -2.56
CA TYR A 38 3.26 11.30 -3.97
C TYR A 38 1.90 11.22 -4.70
N PRO A 39 1.72 11.95 -5.82
CA PRO A 39 0.43 12.01 -6.50
C PRO A 39 -0.13 10.64 -6.91
N SER A 40 0.75 9.70 -7.28
CA SER A 40 0.37 8.34 -7.67
C SER A 40 -0.21 7.50 -6.53
N LEU A 41 0.09 7.83 -5.28
CA LEU A 41 -0.43 7.12 -4.11
C LEU A 41 -1.88 7.49 -3.81
N GLU A 42 -2.35 8.69 -4.20
CA GLU A 42 -3.72 9.15 -3.91
C GLU A 42 -4.18 8.80 -2.47
N VAL A 43 -3.32 9.07 -1.48
CA VAL A 43 -3.58 8.67 -0.10
C VAL A 43 -4.84 9.35 0.41
N LYS A 44 -5.78 8.55 0.94
CA LYS A 44 -7.02 9.06 1.51
C LYS A 44 -7.36 8.35 2.80
N LYS A 45 -8.02 9.07 3.72
CA LYS A 45 -8.59 8.46 4.92
C LYS A 45 -9.78 7.59 4.53
N LEU A 46 -9.85 6.37 5.07
CA LEU A 46 -10.98 5.48 4.85
C LEU A 46 -12.19 5.99 5.63
N LYS A 47 -13.31 6.22 4.95
CA LYS A 47 -14.55 6.67 5.61
C LYS A 47 -15.04 5.59 6.57
N GLY A 48 -15.41 5.98 7.79
CA GLY A 48 -15.88 5.06 8.83
C GLY A 48 -14.78 4.29 9.56
N ALA A 49 -13.50 4.60 9.31
CA ALA A 49 -12.38 4.11 10.11
C ALA A 49 -11.48 5.27 10.54
N ASP A 50 -11.48 5.55 11.85
CA ASP A 50 -10.94 6.81 12.37
C ASP A 50 -9.42 6.94 12.24
N SER A 51 -8.70 5.84 12.03
CA SER A 51 -7.24 5.81 11.96
C SER A 51 -6.69 4.92 10.84
N ILE A 52 -7.46 4.74 9.76
CA ILE A 52 -7.03 3.94 8.60
C ILE A 52 -6.98 4.83 7.37
N TRP A 53 -5.84 4.76 6.68
CA TRP A 53 -5.61 5.39 5.39
C TRP A 53 -5.41 4.32 4.34
N GLU A 54 -5.75 4.65 3.11
CA GLU A 54 -5.61 3.78 1.95
C GLU A 54 -4.72 4.49 0.92
N ALA A 55 -3.73 3.76 0.41
CA ALA A 55 -2.85 4.23 -0.67
C ALA A 55 -3.03 3.37 -1.93
N ARG A 56 -2.97 4.00 -3.10
CA ARG A 56 -3.09 3.38 -4.41
C ARG A 56 -1.74 2.81 -4.86
N ALA A 57 -1.73 1.53 -5.22
CA ALA A 57 -0.61 0.89 -5.92
C ALA A 57 -0.90 0.71 -7.42
N SER A 58 -2.17 0.66 -7.81
CA SER A 58 -2.62 0.62 -9.21
C SER A 58 -4.08 1.06 -9.34
N LYS A 59 -4.64 1.06 -10.55
CA LYS A 59 -6.07 1.31 -10.76
C LYS A 59 -6.97 0.35 -9.96
N SER A 60 -6.52 -0.89 -9.74
CA SER A 60 -7.28 -1.97 -9.10
C SER A 60 -6.68 -2.46 -7.78
N LEU A 61 -5.60 -1.86 -7.29
CA LEU A 61 -4.86 -2.35 -6.13
C LEU A 61 -4.54 -1.23 -5.15
N ARG A 62 -4.82 -1.49 -3.87
CA ARG A 62 -4.64 -0.53 -2.77
C ARG A 62 -4.05 -1.22 -1.54
N ILE A 63 -3.34 -0.42 -0.74
CA ILE A 63 -2.63 -0.80 0.50
C ILE A 63 -3.29 -0.08 1.66
#